data_AF-A0A848LKF9-F1
#
_entry.id   AF-A0A848LKF9-F1
#
_cell.length_a   1.000
_cell.length_b   1.000
_cell.length_c   1.000
_cell.angle_alpha   90.00
_cell.angle_beta   90.00
_cell.angle_gamma   90.00
#
_symmetry.space_group_name_H-M   'P 1'
#
loop_
_entity.id
_entity.type
_entity.pdbx_description
1 polymer ?
#
loop_
_entity_poly.entity_id
_entity_poly.type
_entity_poly.pdbx_seq_one_letter_code
_entity_poly.pdbx_strand_id
1 'polypeptide(L)'
;MIDDEVNEILVDPTDDGTRLNDIADEFRRGREVSQLVVLLDSTNPELVSIGAWILGELPFELYQSDELLSRLWSITGHPDPAVRLHALGALFPALNPTDASTRELLRRLLCDPNEGVRMSAQAAASRLSLT
;
A
#
# COMPACT_ATOMS: atom_id res chain seq x y z
N MET A 1 -0.49 -3.20 -20.29
CA MET A 1 0.09 -3.72 -19.03
C MET A 1 -0.61 -2.99 -17.89
N ILE A 2 -0.57 -3.47 -16.64
CA ILE A 2 -1.37 -2.82 -15.56
C ILE A 2 -0.97 -1.35 -15.34
N ASP A 3 0.30 -1.00 -15.53
CA ASP A 3 0.78 0.38 -15.52
C ASP A 3 0.19 1.24 -16.65
N ASP A 4 0.05 0.69 -17.86
CA ASP A 4 -0.66 1.41 -18.94
C ASP A 4 -2.13 1.66 -18.59
N GLU A 5 -2.81 0.65 -18.04
CA GLU A 5 -4.23 0.75 -17.65
C GLU A 5 -4.44 1.80 -16.56
N VAL A 6 -3.59 1.79 -15.52
CA VAL A 6 -3.64 2.78 -14.44
C VAL A 6 -3.29 4.18 -14.97
N ASN A 7 -2.27 4.30 -15.83
CA ASN A 7 -1.93 5.59 -16.43
C ASN A 7 -3.07 6.14 -17.29
N GLU A 8 -3.77 5.30 -18.06
CA GLU A 8 -4.92 5.72 -18.86
C GLU A 8 -6.04 6.30 -17.97
N ILE A 9 -6.26 5.70 -16.79
CA ILE A 9 -7.23 6.22 -15.82
C ILE A 9 -6.76 7.55 -15.25
N LEU A 10 -5.50 7.66 -14.85
CA LEU A 10 -4.95 8.88 -14.24
C LEU A 10 -4.98 10.10 -15.15
N VAL A 11 -4.85 9.91 -16.47
CA VAL A 11 -4.90 11.02 -17.43
C VAL A 11 -6.33 11.40 -17.84
N ASP A 12 -7.34 10.64 -17.43
CA ASP A 12 -8.74 10.94 -17.68
C ASP A 12 -9.32 11.80 -16.55
N PRO A 13 -9.49 13.13 -16.75
CA PRO A 13 -10.00 14.02 -15.71
C PRO A 13 -11.49 13.82 -15.42
N THR A 14 -12.17 12.97 -16.19
CA THR A 14 -13.59 12.64 -15.99
C THR A 14 -13.80 11.40 -15.15
N ASP A 15 -12.75 10.62 -14.90
CA ASP A 15 -12.82 9.48 -13.99
C ASP A 15 -12.88 9.97 -12.54
N ASP A 16 -13.88 9.49 -11.81
CA ASP A 16 -14.10 9.80 -10.39
C ASP A 16 -13.47 8.77 -9.45
N GLY A 17 -12.56 7.94 -9.98
CA GLY A 17 -11.95 6.81 -9.28
C GLY A 17 -12.70 5.48 -9.46
N THR A 18 -13.84 5.45 -10.18
CA THR A 18 -14.59 4.21 -10.45
C THR A 18 -13.72 3.17 -11.15
N ARG A 19 -12.93 3.56 -12.15
CA ARG A 19 -12.10 2.61 -12.90
C ARG A 19 -10.98 2.00 -12.07
N LEU A 20 -10.43 2.72 -11.09
CA LEU A 20 -9.46 2.14 -10.15
C LEU A 20 -10.10 1.10 -9.22
N ASN A 21 -11.36 1.33 -8.80
CA ASN A 21 -12.11 0.33 -8.04
C ASN A 21 -12.40 -0.92 -8.88
N ASP A 22 -12.71 -0.76 -10.16
CA ASP A 22 -12.88 -1.89 -11.08
C ASP A 22 -11.61 -2.75 -11.19
N ILE A 23 -10.43 -2.11 -11.30
CA ILE A 23 -9.15 -2.81 -11.28
C ILE A 23 -8.96 -3.62 -9.99
N ALA A 24 -9.22 -3.02 -8.81
CA ALA A 24 -9.11 -3.73 -7.54
C ALA A 24 -10.08 -4.94 -7.49
N ASP A 25 -11.29 -4.78 -8.03
CA ASP A 25 -12.28 -5.85 -8.16
C ASP A 25 -11.83 -6.98 -9.09
N GLU A 26 -11.13 -6.69 -10.17
CA GLU A 26 -10.54 -7.71 -11.03
C GLU A 26 -9.54 -8.60 -10.29
N PHE A 27 -8.67 -8.00 -9.46
CA PHE A 27 -7.75 -8.76 -8.61
C PHE A 27 -8.50 -9.61 -7.57
N ARG A 28 -9.56 -9.08 -6.95
CA ARG A 28 -10.44 -9.88 -6.06
C ARG A 28 -11.10 -11.05 -6.80
N ARG A 29 -11.33 -10.93 -8.11
CA ARG A 29 -11.95 -11.96 -8.98
C ARG A 29 -10.94 -12.90 -9.62
N GLY A 30 -9.64 -12.77 -9.32
CA GLY A 30 -8.61 -13.71 -9.75
C GLY A 30 -7.66 -13.20 -10.84
N ARG A 31 -7.64 -11.89 -11.13
CA ARG A 31 -6.51 -11.29 -11.86
C ARG A 31 -5.22 -11.52 -11.08
N GLU A 32 -4.13 -11.78 -11.79
CA GLU A 32 -2.87 -12.18 -11.18
C GLU A 32 -2.20 -11.01 -10.44
N VAL A 33 -2.15 -11.09 -9.11
CA VAL A 33 -1.62 -10.05 -8.22
C VAL A 33 -0.16 -9.69 -8.48
N SER A 34 0.66 -10.61 -9.01
CA SER A 34 2.08 -10.31 -9.32
C SER A 34 2.22 -9.16 -10.34
N GLN A 35 1.18 -8.89 -11.14
CA GLN A 35 1.16 -7.74 -12.03
C GLN A 35 1.37 -6.42 -11.28
N LEU A 36 0.93 -6.30 -10.03
CA LEU A 36 1.09 -5.08 -9.22
C LEU A 36 2.56 -4.77 -8.88
N VAL A 37 3.48 -5.73 -9.06
CA VAL A 37 4.92 -5.49 -8.89
C VAL A 37 5.40 -4.32 -9.75
N VAL A 38 4.92 -4.22 -10.99
CA VAL A 38 5.35 -3.12 -11.90
C VAL A 38 4.94 -1.75 -11.37
N LEU A 39 3.80 -1.66 -10.66
CA LEU A 39 3.35 -0.41 -10.05
C LEU A 39 4.22 -0.06 -8.85
N LEU A 40 4.54 -1.04 -7.99
CA LEU A 40 5.38 -0.86 -6.80
C LEU A 40 6.83 -0.48 -7.16
N ASP A 41 7.34 -0.96 -8.29
CA ASP A 41 8.70 -0.67 -8.79
C ASP A 41 8.77 0.62 -9.63
N SER A 42 7.64 1.31 -9.82
CA SER A 42 7.58 2.52 -10.62
C SER A 42 8.37 3.67 -10.00
N THR A 43 8.93 4.53 -10.86
CA THR A 43 9.48 5.82 -10.43
C THR A 43 8.42 6.89 -10.24
N ASN A 44 7.17 6.65 -10.67
CA ASN A 44 6.04 7.56 -10.46
C ASN A 44 5.42 7.28 -9.08
N PRO A 45 5.50 8.21 -8.11
CA PRO A 45 4.92 8.03 -6.77
C PRO A 45 3.43 7.70 -6.78
N GLU A 46 2.68 8.22 -7.75
CA GLU A 46 1.24 7.97 -7.88
C GLU A 46 0.96 6.51 -8.23
N LEU A 47 1.72 5.94 -9.16
CA LEU A 47 1.62 4.51 -9.51
C LEU A 47 2.02 3.62 -8.33
N VAL A 48 3.09 3.95 -7.61
CA VAL A 48 3.50 3.21 -6.40
C VAL A 48 2.40 3.26 -5.34
N SER A 49 1.81 4.44 -5.13
CA SER A 49 0.72 4.66 -4.18
C SER A 49 -0.52 3.85 -4.55
N ILE A 50 -0.89 3.81 -5.83
CA ILE A 50 -2.03 3.02 -6.34
C ILE A 50 -1.75 1.53 -6.21
N GLY A 51 -0.55 1.05 -6.55
CA GLY A 51 -0.20 -0.35 -6.37
C GLY A 51 -0.31 -0.79 -4.91
N ALA A 52 0.17 0.02 -3.98
CA ALA A 52 0.04 -0.23 -2.55
C ALA A 52 -1.42 -0.14 -2.07
N TRP A 53 -2.20 0.83 -2.58
CA TRP A 53 -3.62 0.95 -2.27
C TRP A 53 -4.40 -0.28 -2.73
N ILE A 54 -4.24 -0.70 -4.00
CA ILE A 54 -4.88 -1.90 -4.53
C ILE A 54 -4.56 -3.10 -3.64
N LEU A 55 -3.29 -3.30 -3.24
CA LEU A 55 -2.94 -4.39 -2.34
C LEU A 55 -3.68 -4.32 -0.99
N GLY A 56 -3.78 -3.13 -0.39
CA GLY A 56 -4.54 -2.93 0.85
C GLY A 56 -6.05 -3.18 0.72
N GLU A 57 -6.57 -3.18 -0.50
CA GLU A 57 -7.96 -3.47 -0.84
C GLU A 57 -8.23 -4.97 -1.06
N LEU A 58 -7.20 -5.82 -1.11
CA LEU A 58 -7.32 -7.26 -1.34
C LEU A 58 -7.32 -8.07 -0.04
N PRO A 59 -7.90 -9.29 -0.05
CA PRO A 59 -7.59 -10.30 0.97
C PRO A 59 -6.09 -10.56 1.04
N PHE A 60 -5.52 -10.54 2.24
CA PHE A 60 -4.09 -10.67 2.48
C PHE A 60 -3.49 -11.96 1.87
N GLU A 61 -4.29 -13.02 1.83
CA GLU A 61 -3.90 -14.32 1.30
C GLU A 61 -3.50 -14.27 -0.18
N LEU A 62 -4.01 -13.29 -0.93
CA LEU A 62 -3.69 -13.12 -2.35
C LEU A 62 -2.31 -12.52 -2.59
N TYR A 63 -1.71 -11.86 -1.59
CA TYR A 63 -0.47 -11.10 -1.79
C TYR A 63 0.60 -11.29 -0.71
N GLN A 64 0.40 -12.21 0.24
CA GLN A 64 1.36 -12.59 1.30
C GLN A 64 2.63 -13.31 0.80
N SER A 65 3.18 -12.89 -0.34
CA SER A 65 4.44 -13.38 -0.88
C SER A 65 5.61 -12.51 -0.41
N ASP A 66 6.79 -13.12 -0.23
CA ASP A 66 8.03 -12.40 0.10
C ASP A 66 8.30 -11.26 -0.90
N GLU A 67 7.99 -11.50 -2.17
CA GLU A 67 8.19 -10.54 -3.25
C GLU A 67 7.41 -9.23 -3.05
N LEU A 68 6.12 -9.32 -2.75
CA LEU A 68 5.27 -8.15 -2.55
C LEU A 68 5.49 -7.53 -1.16
N LEU A 69 5.66 -8.36 -0.13
CA LEU A 69 5.86 -7.87 1.24
C LEU A 69 7.17 -7.10 1.36
N SER A 70 8.28 -7.60 0.79
CA SER A 70 9.57 -6.88 0.81
C SER A 70 9.48 -5.50 0.15
N ARG A 71 8.76 -5.39 -0.96
CA ARG A 71 8.51 -4.10 -1.64
C ARG A 71 7.67 -3.17 -0.78
N LEU A 72 6.56 -3.67 -0.25
CA LEU A 72 5.72 -2.91 0.66
C LEU A 72 6.53 -2.38 1.86
N TRP A 73 7.36 -3.22 2.48
CA TRP A 73 8.26 -2.81 3.57
C TRP A 73 9.23 -1.69 3.14
N SER A 74 9.84 -1.82 1.96
CA SER A 74 10.74 -0.81 1.39
C SER A 74 10.04 0.55 1.21
N ILE A 75 8.84 0.56 0.62
CA ILE A 75 8.13 1.80 0.30
C ILE A 75 7.51 2.50 1.52
N THR A 76 7.52 1.88 2.72
CA THR A 76 7.19 2.60 3.96
C THR A 76 8.15 3.75 4.27
N GLY A 77 9.33 3.81 3.62
CA GLY A 77 10.29 4.91 3.71
C GLY A 77 10.22 5.91 2.55
N HIS A 78 9.26 5.76 1.64
CA HIS A 78 9.16 6.58 0.43
C HIS A 78 8.99 8.09 0.73
N PRO A 79 9.54 9.01 -0.07
CA PRO A 79 9.39 10.46 0.17
C PRO A 79 7.94 10.95 0.12
N ASP A 80 7.12 10.36 -0.75
CA ASP A 80 5.70 10.68 -0.87
C ASP A 80 4.87 10.09 0.29
N PRO A 81 4.06 10.89 1.00
CA PRO A 81 3.27 10.42 2.13
C PRO A 81 2.11 9.48 1.76
N ALA A 82 1.51 9.61 0.57
CA ALA A 82 0.44 8.72 0.13
C ALA A 82 0.97 7.30 -0.07
N VAL A 83 2.17 7.18 -0.63
CA VAL A 83 2.88 5.89 -0.74
C VAL A 83 3.09 5.27 0.64
N ARG A 84 3.62 6.03 1.62
CA ARG A 84 3.83 5.51 2.98
C ARG A 84 2.52 5.11 3.67
N LEU A 85 1.46 5.89 3.48
CA LEU A 85 0.14 5.64 4.03
C LEU A 85 -0.43 4.31 3.51
N HIS A 86 -0.48 4.15 2.19
CA HIS A 86 -1.01 2.94 1.56
C HIS A 86 -0.13 1.72 1.80
N ALA A 87 1.20 1.90 1.84
CA ALA A 87 2.13 0.83 2.23
C ALA A 87 1.83 0.29 3.63
N LEU A 88 1.62 1.19 4.62
CA LEU A 88 1.22 0.76 5.97
C LEU A 88 -0.13 0.06 5.96
N GLY A 89 -1.11 0.55 5.19
CA GLY A 89 -2.42 -0.08 5.04
C GLY A 89 -2.32 -1.52 4.53
N ALA A 90 -1.59 -1.72 3.43
CA ALA A 90 -1.38 -3.04 2.84
C ALA A 90 -0.53 -3.98 3.71
N LEU A 91 0.45 -3.45 4.47
CA LEU A 91 1.28 -4.25 5.37
C LEU A 91 0.59 -4.64 6.67
N PHE A 92 -0.46 -3.92 7.09
CA PHE A 92 -1.06 -4.08 8.41
C PHE A 92 -1.36 -5.55 8.79
N PRO A 93 -1.94 -6.39 7.91
CA PRO A 93 -2.20 -7.80 8.22
C PRO A 93 -0.94 -8.64 8.50
N ALA A 94 0.22 -8.22 7.97
CA ALA A 94 1.51 -8.88 8.17
C ALA A 94 2.24 -8.41 9.44
N LEU A 95 1.76 -7.37 10.12
CA LEU A 95 2.46 -6.78 11.27
C LEU A 95 2.27 -7.63 12.52
N ASN A 96 3.40 -8.03 13.11
CA ASN A 96 3.44 -8.74 14.38
C ASN A 96 4.01 -7.83 15.49
N PRO A 97 3.27 -7.57 16.59
CA PRO A 97 3.72 -6.67 17.66
C PRO A 97 4.95 -7.18 18.43
N THR A 98 5.24 -8.50 18.39
CA THR A 98 6.43 -9.06 19.02
C THR A 98 7.70 -8.80 18.20
N ASP A 99 7.57 -8.44 16.92
CA ASP A 99 8.70 -8.26 16.03
C ASP A 99 9.30 -6.86 16.15
N ALA A 100 10.64 -6.80 16.22
CA ALA A 100 11.36 -5.54 16.35
C ALA A 100 11.12 -4.62 15.15
N SER A 101 11.05 -5.19 13.94
CA SER A 101 10.80 -4.45 12.70
C SER A 101 9.44 -3.75 12.70
N THR A 102 8.39 -4.42 13.18
CA THR A 102 7.05 -3.82 13.34
C THR A 102 7.08 -2.63 14.30
N ARG A 103 7.70 -2.81 15.48
CA ARG A 103 7.80 -1.73 16.46
C ARG A 103 8.60 -0.53 15.93
N GLU A 104 9.70 -0.79 15.23
CA GLU A 104 10.53 0.26 14.65
C GLU A 104 9.82 1.00 13.51
N LEU A 105 9.12 0.28 12.64
CA LEU A 105 8.27 0.88 11.60
C LEU A 105 7.23 1.81 12.22
N LEU A 106 6.44 1.31 13.18
CA LEU A 106 5.39 2.12 13.79
C LEU A 106 5.96 3.30 14.58
N ARG A 107 7.06 3.13 15.32
CA ARG A 107 7.76 4.23 16.00
C ARG A 107 8.16 5.33 15.02
N ARG A 108 8.71 4.96 13.85
CA ARG A 108 9.07 5.91 12.80
C ARG A 108 7.84 6.62 12.23
N LEU A 109 6.78 5.88 11.89
CA LEU A 109 5.58 6.45 11.27
C LEU A 109 4.72 7.28 12.24
N LEU A 110 4.76 7.00 13.55
CA LEU A 110 4.16 7.86 14.58
C LEU A 110 4.81 9.26 14.65
N CYS A 111 6.06 9.37 14.20
CA CYS A 111 6.81 10.62 14.10
C CYS A 111 6.85 11.18 12.66
N ASP A 112 6.03 10.64 11.74
CA ASP A 112 6.02 11.06 10.33
C ASP A 112 5.67 12.56 10.18
N PRO A 113 6.28 13.31 9.25
CA PRO A 113 5.90 14.72 9.03
C PRO A 113 4.46 14.88 8.55
N ASN A 114 3.90 13.90 7.83
CA ASN A 114 2.53 13.94 7.34
C ASN A 114 1.54 13.46 8.42
N GLU A 115 0.50 14.25 8.66
CA GLU A 115 -0.52 13.94 9.67
C GLU A 115 -1.31 12.66 9.38
N GLY A 116 -1.70 12.42 8.13
CA GLY A 116 -2.43 11.21 7.74
C GLY A 116 -1.64 9.94 8.02
N VAL A 117 -0.34 9.96 7.75
CA VAL A 117 0.56 8.84 8.06
C VAL A 117 0.66 8.61 9.57
N ARG A 118 0.84 9.68 10.37
CA ARG A 118 0.85 9.56 11.85
C ARG A 118 -0.45 8.98 12.39
N MET A 119 -1.59 9.45 11.89
CA MET A 119 -2.91 8.98 12.32
C MET A 119 -3.12 7.51 11.98
N SER A 120 -2.70 7.08 10.79
CA SER A 120 -2.74 5.66 10.40
C SER A 120 -1.83 4.80 11.27
N ALA A 121 -0.60 5.26 11.55
CA ALA A 121 0.34 4.58 12.45
C ALA A 121 -0.21 4.47 13.88
N GLN A 122 -0.86 5.51 14.40
CA GLN A 122 -1.53 5.49 15.70
C GLN A 122 -2.66 4.46 15.71
N ALA A 123 -3.49 4.43 14.67
CA ALA A 123 -4.57 3.46 14.55
C ALA A 123 -4.04 2.01 14.47
N ALA A 124 -2.94 1.78 13.76
CA ALA A 124 -2.29 0.48 13.69
C ALA A 124 -1.69 0.08 15.05
N ALA A 125 -0.95 0.98 15.71
CA ALA A 125 -0.37 0.75 17.03
C ALA A 125 -1.44 0.42 18.08
N SER A 126 -2.56 1.15 18.09
CA SER A 126 -3.67 0.89 19.01
C SER A 126 -4.28 -0.50 18.76
N ARG A 127 -4.48 -0.90 17.50
CA ARG A 127 -4.98 -2.25 17.16
C ARG A 127 -4.02 -3.36 17.58
N LEU A 128 -2.72 -3.10 17.54
CA LEU A 128 -1.68 -4.02 17.95
C LEU A 128 -1.34 -3.96 19.44
N SER A 129 -2.06 -3.15 20.23
CA SER A 129 -1.81 -2.94 21.67
C SER A 129 -0.39 -2.45 21.99
N LEU A 130 0.17 -1.60 21.12
CA LEU A 130 1.51 -1.02 21.24
C LEU A 130 1.53 0.43 21.75
N THR A 131 0.39 0.92 22.26
CA THR A 131 0.18 2.31 22.72
C THR A 131 0.10 2.42 24.22
#